data_AF-A0A7S3M0G4-F1
#
_entry.id   AF-A0A7S3M0G4-F1
#
_cell.length_a   1.000
_cell.length_b   1.000
_cell.length_c   1.000
_cell.angle_alpha   90.00
_cell.angle_beta   90.00
_cell.angle_gamma   90.00
#
_symmetry.space_group_name_H-M   'P 1'
#
loop_
_entity.id
_entity.type
_entity.pdbx_description
1 polymer ?
#
loop_
_entity_poly.entity_id
_entity_poly.type
_entity_poly.pdbx_seq_one_letter_code
_entity_poly.pdbx_strand_id
1 'polypeptide(L)'
;EHNICSNAHLYLDGVGCGEMGPEDVWACPAWFKKLWSDQDEWLEKSLSESTASWQIIVTHFPPTWHTDYWLTLNKKHGVDMMISGHMHHQELHYEDPGNFLFP
;
A
#
# COMPACT_ATOMS: atom_id res chain seq x y z
N GLU A 1 16.69 -13.79 -5.38
CA GLU A 1 16.37 -13.91 -3.93
C GLU A 1 14.99 -13.32 -3.68
N HIS A 2 14.16 -13.97 -2.86
CA HIS A 2 12.76 -13.54 -2.60
C HIS A 2 12.59 -12.83 -1.25
N ASN A 3 13.60 -12.09 -0.76
CA ASN A 3 13.56 -11.34 0.52
C ASN A 3 12.87 -12.16 1.65
N ILE A 4 11.80 -11.65 2.24
CA ILE A 4 11.03 -12.29 3.33
C ILE A 4 10.50 -13.70 2.96
N CYS A 5 10.30 -13.99 1.67
CA CYS A 5 9.90 -15.30 1.16
C CYS A 5 11.10 -16.18 0.77
N SER A 6 12.30 -15.89 1.26
CA SER A 6 13.51 -16.68 1.00
C SER A 6 13.60 -17.88 1.94
N ASN A 7 14.07 -19.02 1.41
CA ASN A 7 14.42 -20.20 2.21
C ASN A 7 15.54 -19.91 3.24
N ALA A 8 16.29 -18.82 3.07
CA ALA A 8 17.30 -18.39 4.04
C ALA A 8 16.72 -18.06 5.42
N HIS A 9 15.40 -17.82 5.51
CA HIS A 9 14.71 -17.49 6.76
C HIS A 9 13.95 -18.67 7.38
N LEU A 10 14.04 -19.86 6.78
CA LEU A 10 13.43 -21.07 7.31
C LEU A 10 14.42 -21.83 8.20
N TYR A 11 14.02 -22.08 9.46
CA TYR A 11 14.75 -22.96 10.37
C TYR A 11 14.30 -24.42 10.28
N LEU A 12 13.12 -24.68 9.70
CA LEU A 12 12.50 -26.00 9.56
C LEU A 12 11.62 -26.04 8.30
N ASP A 13 11.62 -27.17 7.59
CA ASP A 13 10.75 -27.39 6.42
C ASP A 13 9.28 -27.53 6.85
N GLY A 14 8.37 -26.93 6.08
CA GLY A 14 6.91 -27.03 6.28
C GLY A 14 6.36 -26.17 7.43
N VAL A 15 7.13 -25.24 7.97
CA VAL A 15 6.66 -24.27 8.98
C VAL A 15 6.13 -23.02 8.27
N GLY A 16 4.86 -22.69 8.53
CA GLY A 16 4.21 -21.49 8.02
C GLY A 16 3.45 -20.71 9.10
N CYS A 17 2.70 -19.71 8.67
CA CYS A 17 1.96 -18.78 9.54
C CYS A 17 0.47 -19.15 9.68
N GLY A 18 0.02 -20.27 9.09
CA GLY A 18 -1.38 -20.71 9.10
C GLY A 18 -2.31 -19.69 8.43
N GLU A 19 -3.53 -19.52 8.95
CA GLU A 19 -4.54 -18.61 8.36
C GLU A 19 -4.11 -17.13 8.32
N MET A 20 -3.15 -16.74 9.17
CA MET A 20 -2.73 -15.35 9.34
C MET A 20 -1.54 -14.97 8.44
N GLY A 21 -1.07 -15.86 7.57
CA GLY A 21 0.08 -15.61 6.72
C GLY A 21 0.32 -16.71 5.67
N PRO A 22 1.49 -16.72 5.03
CA PRO A 22 1.88 -17.79 4.13
C PRO A 22 1.85 -19.17 4.81
N GLU A 23 1.21 -20.15 4.16
CA GLU A 23 1.18 -21.54 4.65
C GLU A 23 2.58 -22.21 4.60
N ASP A 24 3.40 -21.79 3.65
CA ASP A 24 4.81 -22.13 3.55
C ASP A 24 5.57 -21.08 2.72
N VAL A 25 6.88 -21.27 2.57
CA VAL A 25 7.76 -20.37 1.82
C VAL A 25 7.45 -20.31 0.32
N TRP A 26 6.89 -21.38 -0.24
CA TRP A 26 6.55 -21.49 -1.66
C TRP A 26 5.25 -20.73 -1.95
N ALA A 27 4.30 -20.75 -1.01
CA ALA A 27 3.07 -19.97 -1.05
C ALA A 27 3.27 -18.49 -0.72
N CYS A 28 4.38 -18.11 -0.05
CA CYS A 28 4.62 -16.75 0.44
C CYS A 28 4.45 -15.63 -0.61
N PRO A 29 5.05 -15.71 -1.81
CA PRO A 29 4.85 -14.66 -2.81
C PRO A 29 3.40 -14.54 -3.26
N ALA A 30 2.70 -15.67 -3.42
CA ALA A 30 1.31 -15.69 -3.83
C ALA A 30 0.38 -15.13 -2.75
N TRP A 31 0.68 -15.42 -1.48
CA TRP A 31 -0.07 -14.91 -0.34
C TRP A 31 -0.02 -13.39 -0.26
N PHE A 32 1.18 -12.78 -0.33
CA PHE A 32 1.30 -11.32 -0.30
C PHE A 32 0.68 -10.65 -1.54
N LYS A 33 0.77 -11.29 -2.71
CA LYS A 33 0.09 -10.80 -3.92
C LYS A 33 -1.43 -10.80 -3.76
N LYS A 34 -1.99 -11.86 -3.16
CA LYS A 34 -3.43 -11.93 -2.87
C LYS A 34 -3.83 -10.88 -1.84
N LEU A 35 -3.09 -10.75 -0.74
CA LEU A 35 -3.33 -9.73 0.28
C LEU A 35 -3.36 -8.33 -0.34
N TRP A 36 -2.39 -8.02 -1.20
CA TRP A 36 -2.34 -6.74 -1.90
C TRP A 36 -3.62 -6.51 -2.74
N SER A 37 -4.01 -7.50 -3.55
CA SER A 37 -5.21 -7.41 -4.39
C SER A 37 -6.49 -7.22 -3.56
N ASP A 38 -6.62 -7.94 -2.44
CA ASP A 38 -7.78 -7.83 -1.56
C ASP A 38 -7.83 -6.43 -0.90
N GLN A 39 -6.67 -5.86 -0.55
CA GLN A 39 -6.57 -4.53 0.03
C GLN A 39 -6.90 -3.42 -0.99
N ASP A 40 -6.48 -3.57 -2.26
CA ASP A 40 -6.83 -2.63 -3.32
C ASP A 40 -8.35 -2.57 -3.53
N GLU A 41 -9.03 -3.72 -3.56
CA GLU A 41 -10.49 -3.80 -3.68
C GLU A 41 -11.19 -3.20 -2.46
N TRP A 42 -10.71 -3.54 -1.26
CA TRP A 42 -11.23 -3.00 -0.01
C TRP A 42 -11.13 -1.47 0.05
N LEU A 43 -9.99 -0.90 -0.33
CA LEU A 43 -9.76 0.54 -0.31
C LEU A 43 -10.66 1.25 -1.32
N GLU A 44 -10.72 0.76 -2.56
CA GLU A 44 -11.58 1.28 -3.62
C GLU A 44 -13.04 1.33 -3.19
N LYS A 45 -13.55 0.22 -2.63
CA LYS A 45 -14.92 0.14 -2.12
C LYS A 45 -15.15 1.14 -0.99
N SER A 46 -14.24 1.18 -0.01
CA SER A 46 -14.37 2.03 1.17
C SER A 46 -14.38 3.52 0.81
N LEU A 47 -13.55 3.94 -0.14
CA LEU A 47 -13.56 5.31 -0.66
C LEU A 47 -14.86 5.63 -1.41
N SER A 48 -15.37 4.69 -2.21
CA SER A 48 -16.61 4.92 -2.98
C SER A 48 -17.88 4.99 -2.12
N GLU A 49 -17.92 4.28 -0.99
CA GLU A 49 -19.06 4.25 -0.07
C GLU A 49 -19.00 5.35 1.01
N SER A 50 -17.87 6.03 1.12
CA SER A 50 -17.65 7.08 2.11
C SER A 50 -18.50 8.32 1.83
N THR A 51 -19.10 8.87 2.88
CA THR A 51 -19.81 10.16 2.87
C THR A 51 -19.06 11.23 3.65
N ALA A 52 -17.82 10.94 4.05
CA ALA A 52 -17.00 11.88 4.81
C ALA A 52 -16.66 13.11 3.95
N SER A 53 -16.61 14.29 4.58
CA SER A 53 -16.21 15.52 3.89
C SER A 53 -14.72 15.56 3.56
N TRP A 54 -13.90 14.79 4.28
CA TRP A 54 -12.46 14.69 4.07
C TRP A 54 -12.05 13.22 4.01
N GLN A 55 -11.28 12.86 2.98
CA GLN A 55 -10.73 11.52 2.81
C GLN A 55 -9.20 11.56 2.84
N ILE A 56 -8.64 10.91 3.86
CA ILE A 56 -7.21 10.90 4.12
C ILE A 56 -6.71 9.47 4.10
N ILE A 57 -5.74 9.17 3.24
CA ILE A 57 -5.07 7.86 3.20
C ILE A 57 -3.82 7.92 4.07
N VAL A 58 -3.65 6.93 4.94
CA VAL A 58 -2.45 6.76 5.77
C VAL A 58 -1.80 5.44 5.41
N THR A 59 -0.53 5.47 5.01
CA THR A 59 0.26 4.28 4.64
C THR A 59 1.68 4.39 5.19
N HIS A 60 2.39 3.28 5.33
CA HIS A 60 3.78 3.33 5.80
C HIS A 60 4.72 3.87 4.73
N PHE A 61 4.63 3.36 3.50
CA PHE A 61 5.50 3.76 2.40
C PHE A 61 4.90 4.94 1.63
N PRO A 62 5.71 5.94 1.22
CA PRO A 62 5.26 6.99 0.33
C PRO A 62 4.66 6.44 -0.98
N PRO A 63 3.69 7.12 -1.59
CA PRO A 63 3.02 6.69 -2.83
C PRO A 63 3.89 6.91 -4.10
N THR A 64 5.20 6.70 -3.96
CA THR A 64 6.19 6.81 -5.04
C THR A 64 6.30 5.55 -5.88
N TRP A 65 5.73 4.43 -5.40
CA TRP A 65 5.53 3.21 -6.18
C TRP A 65 4.05 3.09 -6.58
N HIS A 66 3.81 2.66 -7.83
CA HIS A 66 2.45 2.57 -8.41
C HIS A 66 1.71 3.92 -8.36
N THR A 67 2.44 5.00 -8.66
CA THR A 67 1.96 6.39 -8.58
C THR A 67 0.69 6.64 -9.40
N ASP A 68 0.58 5.99 -10.56
CA ASP A 68 -0.59 6.05 -11.44
C ASP A 68 -1.87 5.53 -10.76
N TYR A 69 -1.77 4.48 -9.96
CA TYR A 69 -2.90 3.98 -9.16
C TYR A 69 -3.34 4.98 -8.10
N TRP A 70 -2.40 5.54 -7.33
CA TRP A 70 -2.72 6.54 -6.30
C TRP A 70 -3.34 7.80 -6.90
N LEU A 71 -2.79 8.29 -8.02
CA LEU A 71 -3.36 9.43 -8.75
C LEU A 71 -4.76 9.12 -9.28
N THR A 72 -4.99 7.89 -9.75
CA THR A 72 -6.31 7.44 -10.23
C THR A 72 -7.32 7.39 -9.08
N LEU A 73 -6.97 6.79 -7.94
CA LEU A 73 -7.80 6.78 -6.74
C LEU A 73 -8.17 8.20 -6.29
N ASN A 74 -7.16 9.08 -6.23
CA ASN A 74 -7.35 10.47 -5.84
C ASN A 74 -8.37 11.16 -6.76
N LYS A 75 -8.15 11.11 -8.08
CA LYS A 75 -9.04 11.76 -9.06
C LYS A 75 -10.46 11.15 -9.07
N LYS A 76 -10.57 9.85 -8.84
CA LYS A 76 -11.85 9.12 -8.91
C LYS A 76 -12.72 9.35 -7.68
N HIS A 77 -12.13 9.31 -6.49
CA HIS A 77 -12.89 9.33 -5.24
C HIS A 77 -12.76 10.63 -4.45
N GLY A 78 -11.86 11.53 -4.84
CA GLY A 78 -11.58 12.78 -4.11
C GLY A 78 -10.82 12.48 -2.81
N VAL A 79 -9.59 11.97 -2.93
CA VAL A 79 -8.68 11.82 -1.78
C VAL A 79 -7.98 13.15 -1.55
N ASP A 80 -8.22 13.78 -0.41
CA ASP A 80 -7.71 15.12 -0.12
C ASP A 80 -6.23 15.12 0.29
N MET A 81 -5.79 14.07 0.98
CA MET A 81 -4.44 14.00 1.53
C MET A 81 -3.95 12.55 1.65
N MET A 82 -2.66 12.35 1.39
CA MET A 82 -1.94 11.13 1.72
C MET A 82 -0.86 11.44 2.75
N ILE A 83 -0.79 10.64 3.81
CA ILE A 83 0.22 10.74 4.87
C ILE A 83 1.04 9.45 4.86
N SER A 84 2.35 9.60 4.80
CA SER A 84 3.28 8.46 4.80
C SER A 84 4.44 8.63 5.77
N GLY A 85 5.07 7.50 6.11
CA GLY A 85 6.29 7.46 6.90
C GLY A 85 7.44 6.89 6.07
N HIS A 86 8.16 5.92 6.64
CA HIS A 86 9.31 5.22 6.06
C HIS A 86 10.56 6.09 5.83
N MET A 87 10.40 7.28 5.26
CA MET A 87 11.47 8.26 5.06
C MET A 87 11.66 9.09 6.34
N HIS A 88 12.90 9.17 6.84
CA HIS A 88 13.23 9.85 8.10
C HIS A 88 13.55 11.34 7.90
N HIS A 89 12.75 12.00 7.08
CA HIS A 89 12.77 13.44 6.85
C HIS A 89 11.38 13.89 6.41
N GLN A 90 11.11 15.19 6.50
CA GLN A 90 9.81 15.74 6.12
C GLN A 90 9.83 16.24 4.68
N GLU A 91 8.85 15.80 3.90
CA GLU A 91 8.55 16.33 2.56
C GLU A 91 7.08 16.72 2.49
N LEU A 92 6.77 17.69 1.63
CA LEU A 92 5.41 18.11 1.32
C LEU A 92 5.33 18.34 -0.18
N HIS A 93 4.43 17.62 -0.82
CA HIS A 93 4.24 17.58 -2.27
C HIS A 93 2.84 18.09 -2.63
N TYR A 94 2.68 18.74 -3.78
CA TYR A 94 1.38 19.21 -4.25
C TYR A 94 1.33 19.26 -5.77
N GLU A 95 0.37 18.56 -6.39
CA GLU A 95 0.31 18.38 -7.85
C GLU A 95 -0.31 19.55 -8.64
N ASP A 96 -0.75 20.63 -7.98
CA ASP A 96 -1.25 21.83 -8.68
C ASP A 96 -0.08 22.76 -9.08
N PRO A 97 0.13 23.01 -10.39
CA PRO A 97 1.19 23.90 -10.88
C PRO A 97 1.14 25.34 -10.34
N GLY A 98 0.00 25.78 -9.79
CA GLY A 98 -0.17 27.10 -9.17
C GLY A 98 0.38 27.21 -7.75
N ASN A 99 0.79 26.10 -7.12
CA ASN A 99 1.26 26.07 -5.74
C ASN A 99 2.79 26.13 -5.66
N PHE A 100 3.36 26.81 -4.66
CA PHE A 100 4.82 26.87 -4.45
C PHE A 100 5.43 25.52 -4.04
N LEU A 101 4.59 24.57 -3.62
CA LEU A 101 4.96 23.20 -3.29
C LEU A 101 5.03 22.28 -4.51
N PHE A 102 4.62 22.74 -5.69
CA PHE A 102 4.63 21.89 -6.89
C PHE A 102 6.05 21.66 -7.43
N PRO A 103 6.36 20.44 -7.90
CA PRO A 103 5.61 19.19 -7.69
C PRO A 103 5.80 18.62 -6.27
#